data_AF-A0A0F3RKJ4-F1
#
_entry.id   AF-A0A0F3RKJ4-F1
#
_cell.length_a   1.000
_cell.length_b   1.000
_cell.length_c   1.000
_cell.angle_alpha   90.00
_cell.angle_beta   90.00
_cell.angle_gamma   90.00
#
_symmetry.space_group_name_H-M   'P 1'
#
loop_
_entity.id
_entity.type
_entity.pdbx_description
1 polymer ?
#
loop_
_entity_poly.entity_id
_entity_poly.type
_entity_poly.pdbx_seq_one_letter_code
_entity_poly.pdbx_strand_id
1 'polypeptide(L)'
;MLLAGRRGQIMYWSPFGVALLLALNKHGVAPNENFNLCIAGVPGSGKSVFMQELMLSVLGVGGKVFVLDYGRSFKRTCLILGGSYIEFDMKNPVSINPFSEVPEDDSAKSIEARSDFLSNFPSILATMAAPQYGTSDLQQPMLQSGFDICAILHQLVRDFA
;
A
#
# COMPACT_ATOMS: atom_id res chain seq x y z
N MET A 1 13.55 16.52 -6.36
CA MET A 1 13.43 16.27 -7.81
C MET A 1 13.93 17.49 -8.58
N LEU A 2 14.77 17.27 -9.60
CA LEU A 2 15.23 18.30 -10.52
C LEU A 2 14.26 18.38 -11.72
N LEU A 3 13.67 19.54 -11.95
CA LEU A 3 12.82 19.81 -13.11
C LEU A 3 13.55 20.76 -14.06
N ALA A 4 13.71 20.33 -15.32
CA ALA A 4 14.28 21.14 -16.38
C ALA A 4 13.18 21.62 -17.33
N GLY A 5 13.01 22.93 -17.45
CA GLY A 5 12.10 23.52 -18.42
C GLY A 5 12.70 23.57 -19.83
N ARG A 6 11.86 23.80 -20.84
CA ARG A 6 12.25 23.81 -22.27
C ARG A 6 13.35 24.81 -22.63
N ARG A 7 13.58 25.84 -21.81
CA ARG A 7 14.61 26.87 -21.99
C ARG A 7 15.85 26.64 -21.11
N GLY A 8 16.03 25.45 -20.54
CA GLY A 8 17.13 25.14 -19.62
C GLY A 8 16.97 25.71 -18.21
N GLN A 9 15.81 26.29 -17.90
CA GLN A 9 15.49 26.72 -16.53
C GLN A 9 15.44 25.51 -15.60
N ILE A 10 16.15 25.61 -14.47
CA ILE A 10 16.23 24.57 -13.46
C ILE A 10 15.33 24.95 -12.27
N MET A 11 14.47 24.02 -11.85
CA MET A 11 13.66 24.14 -10.65
C MET A 11 13.84 22.90 -9.79
N TYR A 12 14.08 23.08 -8.49
CA TYR A 12 14.01 21.99 -7.52
C TYR A 12 12.61 21.95 -6.92
N TRP A 13 12.00 20.77 -6.96
CA TRP A 13 10.69 20.53 -6.38
C TRP A 13 10.72 19.28 -5.49
N SER A 14 10.03 19.36 -4.36
CA SER A 14 9.85 18.26 -3.41
C SER A 14 8.44 18.33 -2.83
N PRO A 15 7.61 17.28 -2.95
CA PRO A 15 6.28 17.28 -2.35
C PRO A 15 6.33 17.16 -0.82
N PHE A 16 7.47 16.78 -0.24
CA PHE A 16 7.65 16.60 1.20
C PHE A 16 8.34 17.79 1.86
N GLY A 17 8.53 18.91 1.13
CA GLY A 17 9.19 20.10 1.64
C GLY A 17 10.54 19.80 2.30
N VAL A 18 10.72 20.30 3.53
CA VAL A 18 11.90 20.04 4.38
C VAL A 18 11.82 18.73 5.17
N ALA A 19 10.67 18.04 5.18
CA ALA A 19 10.46 16.85 6.03
C ALA A 19 11.42 15.71 5.69
N LEU A 20 11.77 15.54 4.41
CA LEU A 20 12.75 14.55 3.96
C LEU A 20 14.21 15.04 4.00
N LEU A 21 14.45 16.31 4.33
CA LEU A 21 15.80 16.87 4.45
C LEU A 21 16.25 16.84 5.91
N LEU A 22 16.81 15.69 6.31
CA LEU A 22 17.41 15.46 7.64
C LEU A 22 18.35 16.58 8.09
N ALA A 23 19.09 17.19 7.16
CA ALA A 23 20.01 18.30 7.46
C ALA A 23 19.32 19.63 7.82
N LEU A 24 18.07 19.84 7.40
CA LEU A 24 17.31 21.09 7.59
C LEU A 24 16.20 20.95 8.64
N ASN A 25 15.79 19.72 8.98
CA ASN A 25 14.81 19.45 10.03
C ASN A 25 15.45 19.48 11.43
N LYS A 26 16.09 20.62 11.79
CA LYS A 26 16.76 20.80 13.10
C LYS A 26 15.80 20.90 14.29
N HIS A 27 14.51 21.12 14.04
CA HIS A 27 13.51 21.30 15.08
C HIS A 27 12.63 20.07 15.34
N GLY A 28 12.75 18.99 14.55
CA GLY A 28 12.02 17.73 14.79
C GLY A 28 10.50 17.84 14.75
N VAL A 29 9.95 19.02 14.46
CA VAL A 29 8.52 19.24 14.30
C VAL A 29 8.18 18.80 12.89
N ALA A 30 7.61 17.60 12.75
CA ALA A 30 6.94 17.20 11.52
C ALA A 30 5.87 18.26 11.23
N PRO A 31 5.95 19.00 10.11
CA PRO A 31 4.87 19.89 9.71
C PRO A 31 3.60 19.03 9.64
N ASN A 32 2.51 19.49 10.25
CA ASN A 32 1.22 18.81 10.19
C ASN A 32 0.60 19.02 8.79
N GLU A 33 1.28 18.50 7.78
CA GLU A 33 1.03 18.76 6.36
C GLU A 33 0.68 17.43 5.67
N ASN A 34 -0.40 17.46 4.90
CA ASN A 34 -0.81 16.34 4.07
C ASN A 34 -0.02 16.36 2.76
N PHE A 35 0.85 15.36 2.54
CA PHE A 35 1.72 15.26 1.35
C PHE A 35 1.09 14.47 0.19
N ASN A 36 -0.23 14.29 0.20
CA ASN A 36 -0.94 13.60 -0.88
C ASN A 36 -0.79 14.36 -2.21
N LEU A 37 -0.40 13.63 -3.26
CA LEU A 37 -0.21 14.16 -4.60
C LEU A 37 -1.10 13.41 -5.61
N CYS A 38 -1.85 14.15 -6.42
CA CYS A 38 -2.64 13.60 -7.53
C CYS A 38 -1.98 13.96 -8.87
N ILE A 39 -1.73 12.95 -9.71
CA ILE A 39 -1.14 13.12 -11.05
C ILE A 39 -2.15 12.60 -12.08
N ALA A 40 -2.71 13.51 -12.88
CA ALA A 40 -3.70 13.20 -13.90
C ALA A 40 -3.16 13.52 -15.31
N GLY A 41 -3.61 12.76 -16.30
CA GLY A 41 -3.22 12.94 -17.70
C GLY A 41 -3.59 11.76 -18.59
N VAL A 42 -3.62 11.98 -19.89
CA VAL A 42 -3.94 10.95 -20.90
C VAL A 42 -2.88 9.84 -20.94
N PRO A 43 -3.19 8.61 -21.39
CA PRO A 43 -2.17 7.59 -21.66
C PRO A 43 -1.06 8.16 -22.56
N GLY A 44 0.21 7.87 -22.22
CA GLY A 44 1.36 8.42 -22.94
C GLY A 44 1.81 9.84 -22.53
N SER A 45 1.09 10.55 -21.64
CA SER A 45 1.46 11.91 -21.21
C SER A 45 2.68 12.00 -20.28
N GLY A 46 3.36 10.87 -20.00
CA GLY A 46 4.54 10.84 -19.13
C GLY A 46 4.25 10.70 -17.63
N LYS A 47 3.02 10.36 -17.20
CA LYS A 47 2.68 10.15 -15.78
C LYS A 47 3.65 9.18 -15.08
N SER A 48 3.87 8.00 -15.65
CA SER A 48 4.77 6.99 -15.08
C SER A 48 6.24 7.44 -15.08
N VAL A 49 6.65 8.27 -16.04
CA VAL A 49 8.01 8.84 -16.07
C VAL A 49 8.18 9.82 -14.91
N PHE A 50 7.21 10.71 -14.72
CA PHE A 50 7.21 11.66 -13.61
C PHE A 50 7.20 10.94 -12.24
N MET A 51 6.35 9.92 -12.07
CA MET A 51 6.28 9.13 -10.84
C MET A 51 7.58 8.37 -10.54
N GLN A 52 8.26 7.84 -11.56
CA GLN A 52 9.56 7.17 -11.38
C GLN A 52 10.65 8.15 -10.96
N GLU A 53 10.70 9.35 -11.54
CA GLU A 53 11.65 10.39 -11.16
C GLU A 53 11.39 10.91 -9.73
N LEU A 54 10.11 11.01 -9.33
CA LEU A 54 9.75 11.30 -7.96
C LEU A 54 10.19 10.18 -7.00
N MET A 55 9.94 8.91 -7.34
CA MET A 55 10.40 7.75 -6.59
C MET A 55 11.93 7.77 -6.41
N LEU A 56 12.69 7.99 -7.48
CA LEU A 56 14.15 8.09 -7.44
C LEU A 56 14.61 9.21 -6.51
N SER A 57 13.95 10.36 -6.55
CA SER A 57 14.25 11.47 -5.64
C SER A 57 14.02 11.10 -4.17
N VAL A 58 12.95 10.35 -3.86
CA VAL A 58 12.64 9.90 -2.49
C VAL A 58 13.65 8.84 -2.02
N LEU A 59 13.97 7.87 -2.87
CA LEU A 59 14.99 6.87 -2.58
C LEU A 59 16.38 7.51 -2.39
N GLY A 60 16.70 8.54 -3.18
CA GLY A 60 17.97 9.25 -3.12
C GLY A 60 18.24 9.98 -1.80
N VAL A 61 17.19 10.34 -1.05
CA VAL A 61 17.31 10.92 0.30
C VAL A 61 17.17 9.87 1.41
N GLY A 62 17.15 8.57 1.07
CA GLY A 62 17.00 7.47 2.02
C GLY A 62 15.55 7.16 2.41
N GLY A 63 14.56 7.72 1.69
CA GLY A 63 13.15 7.38 1.88
C GLY A 63 12.80 5.98 1.40
N LYS A 64 11.63 5.48 1.80
CA LYS A 64 11.08 4.19 1.34
C LYS A 64 9.95 4.45 0.36
N VAL A 65 9.85 3.62 -0.68
CA VAL A 65 8.80 3.73 -1.70
C VAL A 65 8.14 2.36 -1.90
N PHE A 66 6.82 2.34 -1.85
CA PHE A 66 5.98 1.21 -2.23
C PHE A 66 5.14 1.61 -3.43
N VAL A 67 5.09 0.77 -4.46
CA VAL A 67 4.40 1.08 -5.72
C VAL A 67 3.42 -0.04 -6.05
N LEU A 68 2.16 0.31 -6.29
CA LEU A 68 1.16 -0.58 -6.86
C LEU A 68 1.16 -0.42 -8.38
N ASP A 69 1.79 -1.37 -9.09
CA ASP A 69 2.07 -1.27 -10.52
C ASP A 69 1.20 -2.22 -11.36
N TYR A 70 0.05 -1.75 -11.82
CA TYR A 70 -0.80 -2.50 -12.75
C TYR A 70 -0.17 -2.64 -14.15
N GLY A 71 0.54 -1.60 -14.61
CA GLY A 71 1.05 -1.49 -15.99
C GLY A 71 2.47 -2.02 -16.19
N ARG A 72 3.11 -2.58 -15.15
CA ARG A 72 4.50 -3.06 -15.15
C ARG A 72 5.52 -1.98 -15.58
N SER A 73 5.17 -0.71 -15.43
CA SER A 73 6.04 0.42 -15.82
C SER A 73 7.24 0.59 -14.90
N PHE A 74 7.16 0.08 -13.67
CA PHE A 74 8.16 0.24 -12.63
C PHE A 74 9.02 -1.01 -12.45
N LYS A 75 8.63 -2.17 -13.01
CA LYS A 75 9.33 -3.45 -12.85
C LYS A 75 10.84 -3.33 -13.14
N ARG A 76 11.20 -2.77 -14.29
CA ARG A 76 12.61 -2.66 -14.68
C ARG A 76 13.39 -1.75 -13.74
N THR A 77 12.82 -0.60 -13.39
CA THR A 77 13.45 0.39 -12.50
C THR A 77 13.61 -0.17 -11.09
N CYS A 78 12.61 -0.87 -10.56
CA CYS A 78 12.66 -1.57 -9.28
C CYS A 78 13.84 -2.56 -9.23
N LEU A 79 13.98 -3.41 -10.26
CA LEU A 79 15.07 -4.39 -10.34
C LEU A 79 16.45 -3.73 -10.46
N ILE A 80 16.58 -2.65 -11.25
CA ILE A 80 17.86 -1.91 -11.39
C ILE A 80 18.29 -1.30 -10.05
N LEU A 81 17.33 -0.82 -9.25
CA LEU A 81 17.60 -0.24 -7.94
C LEU A 81 17.79 -1.29 -6.83
N GLY A 82 17.78 -2.59 -7.17
CA GLY A 82 17.91 -3.68 -6.20
C GLY A 82 16.67 -3.86 -5.31
N GLY A 83 15.52 -3.34 -5.73
CA GLY A 83 14.25 -3.50 -5.02
C GLY A 83 13.60 -4.87 -5.23
N SER A 84 12.57 -5.15 -4.43
CA SER A 84 11.74 -6.35 -4.58
C SER A 84 10.50 -6.04 -5.43
N TYR A 85 10.33 -6.77 -6.53
CA TYR A 85 9.13 -6.70 -7.36
C TYR A 85 8.28 -7.95 -7.14
N ILE A 86 7.15 -7.79 -6.45
CA ILE A 86 6.22 -8.88 -6.15
C ILE A 86 5.19 -8.97 -7.27
N GLU A 87 5.13 -10.12 -7.94
CA GLU A 87 4.21 -10.38 -9.04
C GLU A 87 3.45 -11.68 -8.78
N PHE A 88 2.12 -11.64 -8.91
CA PHE A 88 1.31 -12.83 -8.90
C PHE A 88 1.34 -13.46 -10.30
N ASP A 89 2.17 -14.49 -10.47
CA ASP A 89 2.27 -15.29 -11.69
C ASP A 89 1.89 -16.75 -11.37
N MET A 90 1.17 -17.40 -12.28
CA MET A 90 0.82 -18.82 -12.17
C MET A 90 2.05 -19.72 -12.12
N LYS A 91 3.18 -19.29 -12.71
CA LYS A 91 4.45 -20.04 -12.71
C LYS A 91 5.26 -19.87 -11.43
N ASN A 92 5.12 -18.73 -10.76
CA ASN A 92 5.82 -18.40 -9.53
C ASN A 92 4.78 -17.89 -8.52
N PRO A 93 3.98 -18.78 -7.93
CA PRO A 93 2.89 -18.37 -7.07
C PRO A 93 3.44 -17.70 -5.81
N VAL A 94 3.13 -16.42 -5.63
CA VAL A 94 3.32 -15.72 -4.37
C VAL A 94 2.04 -15.86 -3.56
N SER A 95 2.14 -16.41 -2.35
CA SER A 95 1.04 -16.46 -1.40
C SER A 95 1.18 -15.31 -0.41
N ILE A 96 0.16 -14.46 -0.33
CA ILE A 96 0.02 -13.50 0.76
C ILE A 96 -1.13 -13.99 1.62
N ASN A 97 -0.81 -14.39 2.85
CA ASN A 97 -1.82 -14.75 3.82
C ASN A 97 -2.22 -13.47 4.60
N PRO A 98 -3.47 -12.99 4.47
CA PRO A 98 -3.91 -11.79 5.17
C PRO A 98 -4.01 -11.96 6.69
N PHE A 99 -4.00 -13.20 7.19
CA PHE A 99 -4.04 -13.50 8.62
C PHE A 99 -2.66 -13.57 9.28
N SER A 100 -1.57 -13.43 8.51
CA SER A 100 -0.21 -13.60 9.03
C SER A 100 0.19 -12.58 10.09
N GLU A 101 -0.39 -11.38 10.08
CA GLU A 101 -0.06 -10.28 10.99
C GLU A 101 -1.15 -10.05 12.05
N VAL A 102 -2.14 -10.94 12.15
CA VAL A 102 -3.20 -10.82 13.18
C VAL A 102 -2.59 -11.22 14.52
N PRO A 103 -2.50 -10.30 15.51
CA PRO A 103 -1.89 -10.61 16.79
C PRO A 103 -2.66 -11.70 17.54
N GLU A 104 -1.93 -12.63 18.16
CA GLU A 104 -2.50 -13.80 18.85
C GLU A 104 -2.46 -13.67 20.38
N ASP A 105 -1.77 -12.67 20.92
CA ASP A 105 -1.69 -12.44 22.36
C ASP A 105 -2.99 -11.83 22.92
N ASP A 106 -3.24 -12.01 24.22
CA ASP A 106 -4.42 -11.45 24.91
C ASP A 106 -4.19 -10.03 25.44
N SER A 107 -3.22 -9.27 24.90
CA SER A 107 -3.04 -7.89 25.29
C SER A 107 -4.22 -7.01 24.83
N ALA A 108 -4.48 -5.91 25.53
CA ALA A 108 -5.57 -5.01 25.13
C ALA A 108 -5.38 -4.47 23.68
N LYS A 109 -4.13 -4.30 23.24
CA LYS A 109 -3.78 -3.78 21.90
C LYS A 109 -4.00 -4.82 20.80
N SER A 110 -3.67 -6.07 21.06
CA SER A 110 -3.87 -7.17 20.10
C SER A 110 -5.35 -7.47 19.89
N ILE A 111 -6.16 -7.41 20.96
CA ILE A 111 -7.61 -7.55 20.88
C ILE A 111 -8.22 -6.45 20.00
N GLU A 112 -7.79 -5.19 20.18
CA GLU A 112 -8.21 -4.06 19.35
C GLU A 112 -7.82 -4.26 17.88
N ALA A 113 -6.54 -4.56 17.60
CA ALA A 113 -6.06 -4.80 16.25
C ALA A 113 -6.77 -5.98 15.55
N ARG A 114 -7.06 -7.05 16.30
CA ARG A 114 -7.84 -8.19 15.80
C ARG A 114 -9.28 -7.78 15.48
N SER A 115 -9.94 -7.02 16.35
CA SER A 115 -11.29 -6.50 16.10
C SER A 115 -11.35 -5.61 14.86
N ASP A 116 -10.37 -4.72 14.69
CA ASP A 116 -10.26 -3.86 13.51
C ASP A 116 -10.03 -4.67 12.23
N PHE A 117 -9.21 -5.71 12.28
CA PHE A 117 -9.03 -6.61 11.15
C PHE A 117 -10.34 -7.35 10.81
N LEU A 118 -10.98 -7.96 11.81
CA LEU A 118 -12.20 -8.77 11.61
C LEU A 118 -13.39 -7.94 11.09
N SER A 119 -13.47 -6.66 11.45
CA SER A 119 -14.53 -5.76 10.95
C SER A 119 -14.29 -5.28 9.51
N ASN A 120 -13.03 -5.09 9.11
CA ASN A 120 -12.70 -4.56 7.79
C ASN A 120 -12.53 -5.65 6.72
N PHE A 121 -12.03 -6.83 7.10
CA PHE A 121 -11.73 -7.92 6.17
C PHE A 121 -12.93 -8.42 5.33
N PRO A 122 -14.16 -8.47 5.86
CA PRO A 122 -15.34 -8.88 5.09
C PRO A 122 -15.64 -7.99 3.89
N SER A 123 -15.28 -6.70 3.93
CA SER A 123 -15.41 -5.81 2.76
C SER A 123 -14.45 -6.19 1.62
N ILE A 124 -13.26 -6.67 1.97
CA ILE A 124 -12.26 -7.18 1.02
C ILE A 124 -12.79 -8.49 0.41
N LEU A 125 -13.30 -9.41 1.24
CA LEU A 125 -13.94 -10.64 0.78
C LEU A 125 -15.12 -10.37 -0.15
N ALA A 126 -15.98 -9.40 0.18
CA ALA A 126 -17.09 -8.98 -0.67
C ALA A 126 -16.61 -8.49 -2.05
N THR A 127 -15.56 -7.66 -2.07
CA THR A 127 -14.96 -7.15 -3.31
C THR A 127 -14.34 -8.27 -4.14
N MET A 128 -13.75 -9.30 -3.51
CA MET A 128 -13.22 -10.47 -4.21
C MET A 128 -14.31 -11.42 -4.72
N ALA A 129 -15.39 -11.60 -3.95
CA ALA A 129 -16.50 -12.48 -4.29
C ALA A 129 -17.38 -11.91 -5.42
N ALA A 130 -17.58 -10.59 -5.43
CA ALA A 130 -18.44 -9.91 -6.40
C ALA A 130 -17.77 -8.64 -6.97
N PRO A 131 -16.68 -8.77 -7.76
CA PRO A 131 -15.84 -7.64 -8.17
C PRO A 131 -16.53 -6.64 -9.12
N GLN A 132 -17.55 -7.07 -9.86
CA GLN A 132 -18.23 -6.21 -10.85
C GLN A 132 -19.49 -5.54 -10.30
N TYR A 133 -20.29 -6.29 -9.55
CA TYR A 133 -21.64 -5.87 -9.15
C TYR A 133 -21.77 -5.58 -7.65
N GLY A 134 -20.73 -5.89 -6.86
CA GLY A 134 -20.78 -5.83 -5.41
C GLY A 134 -21.72 -6.87 -4.81
N THR A 135 -21.83 -6.84 -3.48
CA THR A 135 -22.70 -7.72 -2.70
C THR A 135 -23.93 -6.96 -2.24
N SER A 136 -25.11 -7.60 -2.29
CA SER A 136 -26.36 -7.02 -1.80
C SER A 136 -26.41 -6.91 -0.27
N ASP A 137 -27.36 -6.12 0.23
CA ASP A 137 -27.61 -5.93 1.67
C ASP A 137 -27.93 -7.25 2.42
N LEU A 138 -28.42 -8.27 1.71
CA LEU A 138 -28.62 -9.61 2.30
C LEU A 138 -27.35 -10.45 2.27
N GLN A 139 -26.49 -10.27 1.26
CA GLN A 139 -25.24 -11.02 1.10
C GLN A 139 -24.15 -10.53 2.05
N GLN A 140 -24.11 -9.24 2.39
CA GLN A 140 -23.11 -8.68 3.30
C GLN A 140 -23.18 -9.30 4.71
N PRO A 141 -24.36 -9.37 5.39
CA PRO A 141 -24.47 -10.03 6.69
C PRO A 141 -24.16 -11.53 6.63
N MET A 142 -24.52 -12.20 5.53
CA MET A 142 -24.19 -13.62 5.33
C MET A 142 -22.69 -13.86 5.22
N LEU A 143 -21.98 -12.99 4.50
CA LEU A 143 -20.51 -13.02 4.41
C LEU A 143 -19.85 -12.74 5.76
N GLN A 144 -20.34 -11.74 6.49
CA GLN A 144 -19.85 -11.44 7.84
C GLN A 144 -20.02 -12.65 8.76
N SER A 145 -21.24 -13.20 8.81
CA SER A 145 -21.57 -14.33 9.67
C SER A 145 -20.76 -15.58 9.32
N GLY A 146 -20.58 -15.85 8.02
CA GLY A 146 -19.74 -16.96 7.55
C GLY A 146 -18.27 -16.78 7.91
N PHE A 147 -17.76 -15.55 7.80
CA PHE A 147 -16.40 -15.22 8.21
C PHE A 147 -16.19 -15.37 9.72
N ASP A 148 -17.12 -14.88 10.54
CA ASP A 148 -17.04 -14.99 12.00
C ASP A 148 -17.05 -16.46 12.46
N ILE A 149 -17.89 -17.30 11.85
CA ILE A 149 -17.90 -18.75 12.11
C ILE A 149 -16.55 -19.37 11.75
N CYS A 150 -15.99 -19.05 10.59
CA CYS A 150 -14.67 -19.55 10.17
C CYS A 150 -13.55 -19.08 11.10
N ALA A 151 -13.58 -17.83 11.56
CA ALA A 151 -12.60 -17.28 12.49
C ALA A 151 -12.66 -17.96 13.86
N ILE A 152 -13.87 -18.23 14.37
CA ILE A 152 -14.08 -18.99 15.60
C ILE A 152 -13.61 -20.45 15.45
N LEU A 153 -13.95 -21.11 14.35
CA LEU A 153 -13.51 -22.47 14.06
C LEU A 153 -11.98 -22.56 13.94
N HIS A 154 -11.33 -21.57 13.33
CA HIS A 154 -9.88 -21.52 13.24
C HIS A 154 -9.22 -21.33 14.61
N GLN A 155 -9.85 -20.60 15.54
CA GLN A 155 -9.39 -20.51 16.92
C GLN A 155 -9.56 -21.84 17.65
N LEU A 156 -10.76 -22.44 17.57
CA LEU A 156 -11.08 -23.71 18.23
C LEU A 156 -10.18 -24.86 17.76
N VAL A 157 -9.97 -25.02 16.45
CA VAL A 157 -9.08 -26.06 15.91
C VAL A 157 -7.64 -25.89 16.40
N ARG A 158 -7.21 -24.66 16.71
CA ARG A 158 -5.89 -24.39 17.29
C ARG A 158 -5.82 -24.64 18.79
N ASP A 159 -6.86 -24.33 19.55
CA ASP A 159 -6.88 -24.54 21.01
C ASP A 159 -6.93 -26.03 21.40
N PHE A 160 -7.28 -26.92 20.47
CA PHE A 160 -7.31 -28.38 20.66
C PHE A 160 -6.12 -29.14 20.04
N ALA A 161 -5.13 -28.44 19.45
CA ALA A 161 -3.93 -29.01 18.85
C ALA A 161 -2.67 -28.69 19.67
#